data_AF-A0A6J7GQN5-F1
#
_entry.id   AF-A0A6J7GQN5-F1
#
_cell.length_a   1.000
_cell.length_b   1.000
_cell.length_c   1.000
_cell.angle_alpha   90.00
_cell.angle_beta   90.00
_cell.angle_gamma   90.00
#
_symmetry.space_group_name_H-M   'P 1'
#
loop_
_entity.id
_entity.type
_entity.pdbx_description
1 polymer ?
#
loop_
_entity_poly.entity_id
_entity_poly.type
_entity_poly.pdbx_seq_one_letter_code
_entity_poly.pdbx_strand_id
1 'polypeptide(L)'
;MSPVPSPAPTVPSRSRTLLAALVALLAAALLVPGAASAAKVRSLTPWNAQNTYRVEVDLDGRSAPRLKPVAKVDHVRAGQWVRITCQVVGQAAYGSRVWAKVNGLYVPDTYLKTYTDGFIQGVPTCGASDPKPAPPYVPAQPTAPSHATLGLVARAVEFEDVGGSKYGTYKKLYPSTRKDVDGHSINWGTNGCSVPEKLLEVELGYRSWKGKPIAYYSDIFEKSCDRHDFGYRNFGSKADGLELAPTAAGKKAVDSRFMENMNIQCKQKFDRKYVEALQRGICYKVADAFHLAVSRFGGKNYFD
;
A
#
# COMPACT_ATOMS: atom_id res chain seq x y z
N MET A 1 -67.83 -21.54 -45.51
CA MET A 1 -67.07 -22.51 -46.33
C MET A 1 -65.91 -21.77 -46.98
N SER A 2 -64.67 -22.09 -46.62
CA SER A 2 -63.43 -21.79 -47.37
C SER A 2 -62.41 -22.89 -47.05
N PRO A 3 -61.57 -23.34 -48.01
CA PRO A 3 -60.77 -24.55 -47.84
C PRO A 3 -59.33 -24.33 -47.33
N VAL A 4 -58.78 -25.41 -46.76
CA VAL A 4 -57.35 -25.71 -46.47
C VAL A 4 -56.86 -26.61 -47.64
N PRO A 5 -55.64 -26.49 -48.25
CA PRO A 5 -54.31 -26.72 -47.65
C PRO A 5 -53.22 -25.72 -48.19
N SER A 6 -51.88 -25.92 -48.22
CA SER A 6 -50.95 -27.04 -47.96
C SER A 6 -49.53 -26.52 -47.60
N PRO A 7 -48.57 -27.34 -47.10
CA PRO A 7 -47.23 -26.91 -46.67
C PRO A 7 -46.08 -27.24 -47.66
N ALA A 8 -44.83 -27.04 -47.19
CA ALA A 8 -43.52 -27.44 -47.75
C ALA A 8 -42.79 -26.38 -48.64
N PRO A 9 -41.45 -26.47 -48.85
CA PRO A 9 -40.50 -27.51 -48.42
C PRO A 9 -39.25 -27.04 -47.65
N THR A 10 -38.60 -27.99 -46.97
CA THR A 10 -37.20 -27.90 -46.53
C THR A 10 -36.24 -28.16 -47.70
N VAL A 11 -35.09 -27.45 -47.74
CA VAL A 11 -34.07 -27.54 -48.79
C VAL A 11 -32.69 -27.77 -48.14
N PRO A 12 -31.78 -28.59 -48.73
CA PRO A 12 -30.87 -29.38 -47.91
C PRO A 12 -29.44 -28.83 -47.76
N SER A 13 -28.74 -29.39 -46.78
CA SER A 13 -27.28 -29.37 -46.67
C SER A 13 -26.61 -29.87 -47.96
N ARG A 14 -25.60 -29.13 -48.45
CA ARG A 14 -24.55 -29.65 -49.33
C ARG A 14 -23.18 -29.16 -48.88
N SER A 15 -22.30 -30.12 -48.66
CA SER A 15 -20.90 -29.90 -48.31
C SER A 15 -20.00 -29.99 -49.54
N ARG A 16 -18.80 -29.41 -49.42
CA ARG A 16 -17.53 -29.76 -50.09
C ARG A 16 -17.18 -29.17 -51.47
N THR A 17 -15.93 -28.67 -51.46
CA THR A 17 -14.84 -28.80 -52.46
C THR A 17 -14.75 -27.91 -53.72
N LEU A 18 -13.78 -26.98 -53.60
CA LEU A 18 -12.57 -26.80 -54.45
C LEU A 18 -12.58 -25.82 -55.64
N LEU A 19 -11.34 -25.34 -55.90
CA LEU A 19 -10.82 -24.42 -56.94
C LEU A 19 -11.21 -22.93 -56.82
N ALA A 20 -10.35 -21.95 -57.17
CA ALA A 20 -8.87 -21.89 -57.23
C ALA A 20 -8.40 -20.42 -57.45
N ALA A 21 -7.17 -20.11 -57.00
CA ALA A 21 -6.32 -18.97 -57.42
C ALA A 21 -6.69 -17.51 -57.03
N LEU A 22 -5.63 -16.68 -56.91
CA LEU A 22 -5.58 -15.24 -56.54
C LEU A 22 -6.18 -14.91 -55.15
N VAL A 23 -5.41 -14.63 -54.11
CA VAL A 23 -4.47 -13.49 -53.97
C VAL A 23 -3.28 -13.87 -53.08
N ALA A 24 -2.07 -13.81 -53.64
CA ALA A 24 -0.82 -13.97 -52.89
C ALA A 24 -0.16 -12.60 -52.68
N LEU A 25 -0.75 -11.77 -51.82
CA LEU A 25 -0.25 -10.45 -51.41
C LEU A 25 -0.94 -10.08 -50.07
N LEU A 26 -0.23 -9.37 -49.18
CA LEU A 26 -0.63 -9.00 -47.81
C LEU A 26 -0.78 -10.14 -46.77
N ALA A 27 0.35 -10.78 -46.44
CA ALA A 27 0.53 -11.47 -45.14
C ALA A 27 1.83 -11.05 -44.42
N ALA A 28 2.26 -9.80 -44.63
CA ALA A 28 3.33 -9.15 -43.86
C ALA A 28 2.75 -8.04 -42.98
N ALA A 29 1.75 -8.40 -42.15
CA ALA A 29 1.29 -7.52 -41.08
C ALA A 29 2.40 -7.43 -40.03
N LEU A 30 3.26 -6.43 -40.20
CA LEU A 30 4.36 -6.10 -39.29
C LEU A 30 3.85 -6.11 -37.85
N LEU A 31 4.50 -6.88 -36.99
CA LEU A 31 4.40 -6.74 -35.54
C LEU A 31 5.04 -5.41 -35.14
N VAL A 32 4.34 -4.30 -35.39
CA VAL A 32 4.69 -3.00 -34.83
C VAL A 32 4.58 -3.15 -33.32
N PRO A 33 5.68 -3.03 -32.55
CA PRO A 33 5.58 -3.06 -31.10
C PRO A 33 4.69 -1.88 -30.67
N GLY A 34 3.51 -2.20 -30.17
CA GLY A 34 2.52 -1.20 -29.77
C GLY A 34 3.16 -0.23 -28.79
N ALA A 35 3.20 1.06 -29.15
CA ALA A 35 3.85 2.08 -28.34
C ALA A 35 3.31 2.01 -26.90
N ALA A 36 4.18 1.64 -25.96
CA ALA A 36 3.78 1.39 -24.58
C ALA A 36 3.14 2.65 -24.00
N SER A 37 1.82 2.60 -23.84
CA SER A 37 1.04 3.74 -23.34
C SER A 37 1.51 4.10 -21.94
N ALA A 38 1.73 5.40 -21.72
CA ALA A 38 2.22 5.92 -20.45
C ALA A 38 1.33 5.48 -19.29
N ALA A 39 1.88 4.69 -18.37
CA ALA A 39 1.10 4.11 -17.27
C ALA A 39 0.62 5.21 -16.32
N LYS A 40 -0.69 5.28 -16.07
CA LYS A 40 -1.26 6.17 -15.05
C LYS A 40 -1.11 5.51 -13.68
N VAL A 41 -0.23 6.04 -12.85
CA VAL A 41 0.04 5.51 -11.51
C VAL A 41 -1.20 5.70 -10.62
N ARG A 42 -1.67 4.61 -10.01
CA ARG A 42 -2.87 4.59 -9.14
C ARG A 42 -2.61 3.99 -7.74
N SER A 43 -1.39 3.57 -7.49
CA SER A 43 -0.90 2.97 -6.24
C SER A 43 0.62 3.17 -6.18
N LEU A 44 1.22 2.95 -5.01
CA LEU A 44 2.68 2.99 -4.86
C LEU A 44 3.33 1.97 -5.80
N THR A 45 4.28 2.43 -6.62
CA THR A 45 5.04 1.63 -7.59
C THR A 45 6.42 2.26 -7.78
N PRO A 46 7.47 1.49 -8.12
CA PRO A 46 8.77 2.05 -8.48
C PRO A 46 8.66 3.04 -9.66
N TRP A 47 9.61 3.97 -9.72
CA TRP A 47 9.70 4.92 -10.83
C TRP A 47 9.99 4.20 -12.15
N ASN A 48 9.38 4.73 -13.20
CA ASN A 48 9.62 4.34 -14.58
C ASN A 48 9.42 5.60 -15.44
N ALA A 49 10.23 5.78 -16.49
CA ALA A 49 10.23 7.01 -17.30
C ALA A 49 8.92 7.25 -18.07
N GLN A 50 8.12 6.21 -18.28
CA GLN A 50 6.81 6.24 -18.93
C GLN A 50 5.66 6.42 -17.92
N ASN A 51 5.89 6.32 -16.61
CA ASN A 51 4.86 6.57 -15.59
C ASN A 51 4.38 8.02 -15.62
N THR A 52 3.08 8.19 -15.35
CA THR A 52 2.44 9.50 -15.15
C THR A 52 1.73 9.54 -13.81
N TYR A 53 1.81 10.70 -13.16
CA TYR A 53 1.30 10.97 -11.82
C TYR A 53 0.23 12.05 -11.92
N ARG A 54 -0.84 11.93 -11.14
CA ARG A 54 -1.95 12.91 -11.15
C ARG A 54 -1.56 14.15 -10.34
N VAL A 55 -1.76 15.32 -10.92
CA VAL A 55 -1.68 16.61 -10.25
C VAL A 55 -2.98 16.86 -9.46
N GLU A 56 -2.90 17.25 -8.19
CA GLU A 56 -4.07 17.44 -7.32
C GLU A 56 -4.63 18.88 -7.32
N VAL A 57 -3.78 19.90 -7.51
CA VAL A 57 -4.14 21.34 -7.59
C VAL A 57 -3.35 22.01 -8.72
N ASP A 58 -3.71 23.22 -9.16
CA ASP A 58 -2.90 23.97 -10.12
C ASP A 58 -1.54 24.38 -9.49
N LEU A 59 -0.43 24.22 -10.25
CA LEU A 59 0.93 24.41 -9.74
C LEU A 59 1.79 25.31 -10.62
N ASP A 60 2.28 26.39 -10.03
CA ASP A 60 3.39 27.19 -10.53
C ASP A 60 4.66 26.34 -10.74
N GLY A 61 5.31 26.49 -11.89
CA GLY A 61 6.63 25.93 -12.17
C GLY A 61 7.76 26.90 -11.81
N ARG A 62 8.87 26.37 -11.26
CA ARG A 62 10.02 27.17 -10.80
C ARG A 62 11.32 26.67 -11.43
N SER A 63 12.29 27.57 -11.61
CA SER A 63 13.61 27.24 -12.17
C SER A 63 14.53 26.52 -11.16
N ALA A 64 14.19 26.57 -9.87
CA ALA A 64 14.90 25.91 -8.77
C ALA A 64 13.88 25.34 -7.76
N PRO A 65 14.25 24.34 -6.93
CA PRO A 65 13.36 23.70 -5.95
C PRO A 65 13.11 24.59 -4.72
N ARG A 66 12.41 25.71 -4.93
CA ARG A 66 12.06 26.74 -3.93
C ARG A 66 10.76 27.46 -4.29
N LEU A 67 10.20 28.21 -3.34
CA LEU A 67 8.92 28.92 -3.50
C LEU A 67 8.97 30.11 -4.46
N LYS A 68 10.10 30.82 -4.51
CA LYS A 68 10.33 31.96 -5.41
C LYS A 68 11.75 31.90 -6.00
N PRO A 69 11.98 32.46 -7.20
CA PRO A 69 10.98 33.04 -8.12
C PRO A 69 10.09 31.96 -8.76
N VAL A 70 8.88 32.36 -9.16
CA VAL A 70 8.03 31.56 -10.06
C VAL A 70 8.56 31.79 -11.48
N ALA A 71 8.80 30.72 -12.22
CA ALA A 71 9.24 30.79 -13.61
C ALA A 71 8.06 30.74 -14.59
N LYS A 72 6.96 30.06 -14.21
CA LYS A 72 5.72 30.00 -14.98
C LYS A 72 4.53 29.76 -14.04
N VAL A 73 3.52 30.62 -14.13
CA VAL A 73 2.23 30.44 -13.44
C VAL A 73 1.44 29.31 -14.11
N ASP A 74 0.70 28.51 -13.33
CA ASP A 74 -0.12 27.38 -13.81
C ASP A 74 0.62 26.45 -14.79
N HIS A 75 1.86 26.07 -14.43
CA HIS A 75 2.72 25.24 -15.28
C HIS A 75 2.11 23.86 -15.53
N VAL A 76 1.45 23.28 -14.52
CA VAL A 76 0.63 22.08 -14.63
C VAL A 76 -0.68 22.26 -13.86
N ARG A 77 -1.77 21.65 -14.35
CA ARG A 77 -3.12 21.88 -13.85
C ARG A 77 -3.69 20.73 -13.03
N ALA A 78 -4.63 21.03 -12.14
CA ALA A 78 -5.38 20.04 -11.37
C ALA A 78 -6.00 18.97 -12.30
N GLY A 79 -5.85 17.70 -11.92
CA GLY A 79 -6.31 16.55 -12.72
C GLY A 79 -5.42 16.16 -13.91
N GLN A 80 -4.43 16.99 -14.29
CA GLN A 80 -3.45 16.64 -15.32
C GLN A 80 -2.62 15.43 -14.90
N TRP A 81 -2.23 14.61 -15.87
CA TRP A 81 -1.30 13.50 -15.68
C TRP A 81 0.07 13.90 -16.22
N VAL A 82 1.08 13.92 -15.36
CA VAL A 82 2.42 14.47 -15.68
C VAL A 82 3.51 13.42 -15.49
N ARG A 83 4.58 13.50 -16.30
CA ARG A 83 5.78 12.68 -16.10
C ARG A 83 6.75 13.42 -15.17
N ILE A 84 7.28 12.70 -14.19
CA ILE A 84 8.33 13.19 -13.30
C ILE A 84 9.67 12.74 -13.87
N THR A 85 10.50 13.69 -14.32
CA THR A 85 11.83 13.42 -14.88
C THR A 85 12.83 13.04 -13.80
N CYS A 86 12.77 13.74 -12.66
CA CYS A 86 13.62 13.53 -11.50
C CYS A 86 12.97 14.16 -10.25
N GLN A 87 13.42 13.79 -9.06
CA GLN A 87 13.08 14.47 -7.81
C GLN A 87 14.35 15.04 -7.13
N VAL A 88 14.18 16.00 -6.21
CA VAL A 88 15.29 16.60 -5.45
C VAL A 88 14.81 17.16 -4.11
N VAL A 89 15.72 17.26 -3.13
CA VAL A 89 15.47 17.98 -1.86
C VAL A 89 15.66 19.47 -2.10
N GLY A 90 14.72 20.29 -1.64
CA GLY A 90 14.74 21.74 -1.78
C GLY A 90 14.37 22.51 -0.52
N GLN A 91 13.84 23.71 -0.72
CA GLN A 91 13.19 24.49 0.33
C GLN A 91 11.98 23.70 0.88
N ALA A 92 11.72 23.79 2.19
CA ALA A 92 10.49 23.29 2.76
C ALA A 92 9.29 24.10 2.22
N ALA A 93 8.26 23.42 1.74
CA ALA A 93 7.03 24.01 1.22
C ALA A 93 5.87 23.04 1.48
N TYR A 94 4.76 23.54 2.01
CA TYR A 94 3.52 22.77 2.20
C TYR A 94 3.70 21.45 2.96
N GLY A 95 4.59 21.42 3.97
CA GLY A 95 4.88 20.24 4.78
C GLY A 95 5.93 19.27 4.23
N SER A 96 6.40 19.44 2.99
CA SER A 96 7.44 18.58 2.38
C SER A 96 8.69 19.36 1.97
N ARG A 97 9.79 18.62 1.78
CA ARG A 97 11.03 19.13 1.16
C ARG A 97 11.31 18.51 -0.22
N VAL A 98 10.44 17.63 -0.71
CA VAL A 98 10.60 16.94 -1.99
C VAL A 98 10.02 17.80 -3.12
N TRP A 99 10.78 17.93 -4.20
CA TRP A 99 10.40 18.65 -5.41
C TRP A 99 10.54 17.73 -6.61
N ALA A 100 9.52 17.70 -7.47
CA ALA A 100 9.55 16.97 -8.72
C ALA A 100 9.87 17.92 -9.89
N LYS A 101 10.72 17.49 -10.81
CA LYS A 101 10.95 18.20 -12.07
C LYS A 101 10.02 17.63 -13.14
N VAL A 102 9.14 18.49 -13.64
CA VAL A 102 8.10 18.19 -14.63
C VAL A 102 8.25 19.17 -15.79
N ASN A 103 8.42 18.67 -17.01
CA ASN A 103 8.59 19.49 -18.22
C ASN A 103 9.62 20.63 -18.03
N GLY A 104 10.77 20.30 -17.43
CA GLY A 104 11.89 21.23 -17.21
C GLY A 104 11.83 22.08 -15.94
N LEU A 105 10.66 22.28 -15.32
CA LEU A 105 10.48 23.12 -14.12
C LEU A 105 10.20 22.28 -12.87
N TYR A 106 10.56 22.81 -11.70
CA TYR A 106 10.29 22.21 -10.40
C TYR A 106 8.89 22.58 -9.90
N VAL A 107 8.18 21.60 -9.32
CA VAL A 107 6.92 21.76 -8.59
C VAL A 107 7.02 21.04 -7.23
N PRO A 108 6.27 21.46 -6.19
CA PRO A 108 6.25 20.76 -4.90
C PRO A 108 5.64 19.36 -5.06
N ASP A 109 6.29 18.32 -4.53
CA ASP A 109 5.87 16.94 -4.74
C ASP A 109 4.56 16.58 -4.00
N THR A 110 4.26 17.27 -2.88
CA THR A 110 3.07 17.04 -2.05
C THR A 110 1.72 17.21 -2.76
N TYR A 111 1.72 17.75 -3.99
CA TYR A 111 0.54 17.95 -4.83
C TYR A 111 0.52 17.03 -6.06
N LEU A 112 1.45 16.08 -6.13
CA LEU A 112 1.48 15.00 -7.12
C LEU A 112 1.09 13.68 -6.44
N LYS A 113 0.23 12.89 -7.07
CA LYS A 113 -0.15 11.56 -6.55
C LYS A 113 0.94 10.52 -6.80
N THR A 114 2.02 10.62 -6.05
CA THR A 114 3.16 9.70 -6.02
C THR A 114 2.90 8.45 -5.16
N TYR A 115 1.91 8.52 -4.27
CA TYR A 115 1.55 7.48 -3.29
C TYR A 115 2.66 7.17 -2.27
N THR A 116 3.55 8.13 -2.03
CA THR A 116 4.62 8.13 -1.02
C THR A 116 4.78 9.55 -0.46
N ASP A 117 5.14 9.69 0.81
CA ASP A 117 5.42 11.00 1.43
C ASP A 117 6.85 11.49 1.17
N GLY A 118 7.68 10.64 0.55
CA GLY A 118 9.08 10.90 0.23
C GLY A 118 9.40 10.72 -1.25
N PHE A 119 10.63 10.33 -1.56
CA PHE A 119 11.03 10.06 -2.94
C PHE A 119 10.31 8.83 -3.51
N ILE A 120 9.98 8.87 -4.80
CA ILE A 120 9.54 7.70 -5.56
C ILE A 120 10.75 6.76 -5.69
N GLN A 121 10.58 5.49 -5.32
CA GLN A 121 11.68 4.52 -5.36
C GLN A 121 12.28 4.40 -6.77
N GLY A 122 13.58 4.68 -6.91
CA GLY A 122 14.31 4.57 -8.19
C GLY A 122 14.17 5.77 -9.14
N VAL A 123 13.55 6.88 -8.72
CA VAL A 123 13.55 8.12 -9.50
C VAL A 123 14.98 8.72 -9.59
N PRO A 124 15.39 9.28 -10.74
CA PRO A 124 16.64 10.03 -10.83
C PRO A 124 16.64 11.25 -9.89
N THR A 125 17.81 11.60 -9.35
CA THR A 125 18.01 12.84 -8.61
C THR A 125 18.29 14.00 -9.57
N CYS A 126 17.59 15.12 -9.44
CA CYS A 126 17.82 16.27 -10.31
C CYS A 126 19.20 16.90 -10.06
N GLY A 127 19.95 17.18 -11.14
CA GLY A 127 21.25 17.86 -11.07
C GLY A 127 22.46 16.93 -11.13
N ALA A 128 22.27 15.61 -11.06
CA ALA A 128 23.24 14.69 -11.65
C ALA A 128 23.25 14.91 -13.17
N SER A 129 24.45 14.98 -13.77
CA SER A 129 24.62 14.93 -15.23
C SER A 129 24.11 13.59 -15.77
N ASP A 130 23.75 13.57 -17.06
CA ASP A 130 23.11 12.42 -17.71
C ASP A 130 23.84 11.09 -17.48
N PRO A 131 23.11 9.96 -17.37
CA PRO A 131 23.70 8.68 -17.04
C PRO A 131 24.74 8.27 -18.10
N LYS A 132 25.98 8.09 -17.64
CA LYS A 132 27.04 7.38 -18.38
C LYS A 132 26.45 6.07 -18.95
N PRO A 133 26.71 5.72 -20.23
CA PRO A 133 26.28 4.45 -20.80
C PRO A 133 26.69 3.30 -19.87
N ALA A 134 25.72 2.46 -19.50
CA ALA A 134 25.98 1.38 -18.58
C ALA A 134 27.04 0.42 -19.18
N PRO A 135 28.06 -0.01 -18.39
CA PRO A 135 28.87 -1.15 -18.79
C PRO A 135 27.96 -2.38 -19.02
N PRO A 136 28.40 -3.36 -19.82
CA PRO A 136 27.60 -4.55 -20.13
C PRO A 136 27.01 -5.17 -18.86
N TYR A 137 25.71 -5.47 -18.91
CA TYR A 137 24.91 -5.88 -17.77
C TYR A 137 25.45 -7.17 -17.12
N VAL A 138 26.23 -6.99 -16.06
CA VAL A 138 26.32 -7.97 -14.97
C VAL A 138 25.12 -7.69 -14.07
N PRO A 139 24.26 -8.68 -13.76
CA PRO A 139 23.21 -8.50 -12.76
C PRO A 139 23.85 -8.13 -11.43
N ALA A 140 23.76 -6.84 -11.05
CA ALA A 140 24.12 -6.44 -9.70
C ALA A 140 23.23 -7.23 -8.73
N GLN A 141 23.83 -7.96 -7.78
CA GLN A 141 23.05 -8.59 -6.72
C GLN A 141 22.20 -7.50 -6.06
N PRO A 142 20.91 -7.78 -5.75
CA PRO A 142 20.02 -6.78 -5.18
C PRO A 142 20.64 -6.28 -3.89
N THR A 143 21.08 -5.01 -3.89
CA THR A 143 21.78 -4.42 -2.76
C THR A 143 20.93 -4.55 -1.50
N ALA A 144 21.61 -4.78 -0.37
CA ALA A 144 20.94 -4.80 0.92
C ALA A 144 20.14 -3.50 1.10
N PRO A 145 18.89 -3.57 1.57
CA PRO A 145 18.13 -2.36 1.88
C PRO A 145 18.89 -1.54 2.94
N SER A 146 18.70 -0.22 2.97
CA SER A 146 19.17 0.57 4.11
C SER A 146 18.21 0.41 5.29
N HIS A 147 18.68 0.65 6.52
CA HIS A 147 17.82 0.70 7.71
C HIS A 147 16.63 1.66 7.52
N ALA A 148 16.87 2.82 6.89
CA ALA A 148 15.81 3.77 6.53
C ALA A 148 14.78 3.19 5.54
N THR A 149 15.21 2.38 4.57
CA THR A 149 14.30 1.65 3.67
C THR A 149 13.44 0.65 4.43
N LEU A 150 14.04 -0.14 5.33
CA LEU A 150 13.29 -1.06 6.18
C LEU A 150 12.31 -0.32 7.09
N GLY A 151 12.70 0.83 7.63
CA GLY A 151 11.84 1.69 8.45
C GLY A 151 10.63 2.26 7.71
N LEU A 152 10.79 2.66 6.43
CA LEU A 152 9.67 3.07 5.58
C LEU A 152 8.71 1.90 5.30
N VAL A 153 9.26 0.71 5.03
CA VAL A 153 8.44 -0.51 4.82
C VAL A 153 7.67 -0.86 6.11
N ALA A 154 8.33 -0.86 7.27
CA ALA A 154 7.69 -1.16 8.54
C ALA A 154 6.59 -0.14 8.90
N ARG A 155 6.79 1.16 8.65
CA ARG A 155 5.73 2.19 8.80
C ARG A 155 4.58 1.97 7.83
N ALA A 156 4.88 1.63 6.57
CA ALA A 156 3.86 1.36 5.57
C ALA A 156 3.02 0.12 5.91
N VAL A 157 3.60 -0.87 6.59
CA VAL A 157 2.89 -2.04 7.15
C VAL A 157 2.10 -1.66 8.39
N GLU A 158 2.73 -1.15 9.44
CA GLU A 158 2.10 -0.90 10.75
C GLU A 158 0.81 -0.08 10.62
N PHE A 159 0.89 1.05 9.91
CA PHE A 159 -0.21 2.00 9.77
C PHE A 159 -1.14 1.70 8.57
N GLU A 160 -1.08 0.48 8.02
CA GLU A 160 -2.09 -0.02 7.06
C GLU A 160 -3.32 -0.57 7.80
N ASP A 161 -4.48 -0.60 7.14
CA ASP A 161 -5.65 -1.34 7.63
C ASP A 161 -5.33 -2.83 7.72
N VAL A 162 -5.88 -3.50 8.74
CA VAL A 162 -5.70 -4.94 9.00
C VAL A 162 -6.13 -5.87 7.86
N GLY A 163 -6.96 -5.39 6.94
CA GLY A 163 -7.33 -6.09 5.70
C GLY A 163 -6.47 -5.75 4.46
N GLY A 164 -5.47 -4.88 4.60
CA GLY A 164 -4.62 -4.41 3.51
C GLY A 164 -3.56 -5.42 3.04
N SER A 165 -3.02 -5.17 1.84
CA SER A 165 -2.12 -6.10 1.14
C SER A 165 -0.64 -5.91 1.45
N LYS A 166 -0.22 -4.80 2.06
CA LYS A 166 1.19 -4.48 2.29
C LYS A 166 1.86 -5.46 3.24
N TYR A 167 1.19 -5.93 4.31
CA TYR A 167 1.77 -6.93 5.22
C TYR A 167 2.22 -8.19 4.47
N GLY A 168 1.30 -8.85 3.74
CA GLY A 168 1.63 -10.07 2.99
C GLY A 168 2.57 -9.83 1.81
N THR A 169 2.56 -8.63 1.22
CA THR A 169 3.46 -8.25 0.12
C THR A 169 4.88 -8.02 0.63
N TYR A 170 5.05 -7.19 1.66
CA TYR A 170 6.35 -6.86 2.20
C TYR A 170 6.97 -8.01 3.01
N LYS A 171 6.19 -8.89 3.64
CA LYS A 171 6.71 -10.11 4.29
C LYS A 171 7.41 -11.04 3.30
N LYS A 172 6.99 -11.04 2.02
CA LYS A 172 7.64 -11.78 0.91
C LYS A 172 8.85 -11.04 0.34
N LEU A 173 8.81 -9.71 0.25
CA LEU A 173 9.90 -8.90 -0.33
C LEU A 173 11.06 -8.62 0.64
N TYR A 174 10.76 -8.61 1.94
CA TYR A 174 11.67 -8.30 3.04
C TYR A 174 11.52 -9.34 4.17
N PRO A 175 11.72 -10.64 3.90
CA PRO A 175 11.73 -11.65 4.97
C PRO A 175 12.83 -11.34 6.00
N SER A 176 12.75 -11.87 7.23
CA SER A 176 13.76 -11.60 8.27
C SER A 176 15.17 -12.13 7.95
N THR A 177 15.33 -12.93 6.89
CA THR A 177 16.65 -13.28 6.31
C THR A 177 17.26 -12.15 5.47
N ARG A 178 16.45 -11.19 5.00
CA ARG A 178 16.88 -10.02 4.23
C ARG A 178 17.24 -8.88 5.18
N LYS A 179 18.48 -8.93 5.66
CA LYS A 179 19.07 -7.90 6.51
C LYS A 179 19.48 -6.65 5.73
N ASP A 180 19.58 -5.52 6.43
CA ASP A 180 20.26 -4.33 5.95
C ASP A 180 21.79 -4.43 6.10
N VAL A 181 22.50 -3.34 5.80
CA VAL A 181 23.97 -3.25 5.89
C VAL A 181 24.52 -3.37 7.31
N ASP A 182 23.70 -3.07 8.32
CA ASP A 182 24.07 -3.09 9.74
C ASP A 182 23.63 -4.42 10.41
N GLY A 183 22.96 -5.30 9.66
CA GLY A 183 22.52 -6.62 10.11
C GLY A 183 21.10 -6.66 10.70
N HIS A 184 20.37 -5.54 10.73
CA HIS A 184 18.98 -5.50 11.20
C HIS A 184 18.03 -6.04 10.13
N SER A 185 16.83 -6.45 10.53
CA SER A 185 15.79 -6.91 9.60
C SER A 185 14.41 -6.57 10.15
N ILE A 186 13.39 -6.59 9.29
CA ILE A 186 12.02 -6.50 9.78
C ILE A 186 11.68 -7.78 10.56
N ASN A 187 11.27 -7.62 11.82
CA ASN A 187 10.79 -8.72 12.64
C ASN A 187 9.32 -9.02 12.30
N TRP A 188 9.08 -10.20 11.69
CA TRP A 188 7.74 -10.66 11.30
C TRP A 188 7.15 -11.72 12.23
N GLY A 189 7.78 -11.95 13.38
CA GLY A 189 7.27 -12.87 14.40
C GLY A 189 6.01 -12.31 15.06
N THR A 190 5.08 -13.18 15.40
CA THR A 190 3.88 -12.85 16.17
C THR A 190 3.63 -13.94 17.21
N ASN A 191 2.94 -13.56 18.29
CA ASN A 191 2.44 -14.40 19.37
C ASN A 191 0.91 -14.25 19.50
N GLY A 192 0.27 -13.61 18.53
CA GLY A 192 -1.17 -13.44 18.41
C GLY A 192 -1.75 -12.63 19.57
N CYS A 193 -3.06 -12.80 19.81
CA CYS A 193 -3.74 -12.11 20.89
C CYS A 193 -3.37 -12.69 22.26
N SER A 194 -2.21 -12.29 22.78
CA SER A 194 -1.74 -12.57 24.13
C SER A 194 -2.56 -11.78 25.15
N VAL A 195 -3.76 -12.27 25.48
CA VAL A 195 -4.65 -11.65 26.47
C VAL A 195 -4.05 -11.81 27.88
N PRO A 196 -3.78 -10.72 28.62
CA PRO A 196 -3.41 -10.82 30.04
C PRO A 196 -4.52 -11.53 30.82
N GLU A 197 -4.17 -12.44 31.73
CA GLU A 197 -5.17 -13.21 32.50
C GLU A 197 -6.19 -12.30 33.23
N LYS A 198 -5.74 -11.14 33.71
CA LYS A 198 -6.59 -10.11 34.34
C LYS A 198 -7.70 -9.54 33.42
N LEU A 199 -7.57 -9.64 32.10
CA LEU A 199 -8.66 -9.32 31.18
C LEU A 199 -9.72 -10.43 31.18
N LEU A 200 -9.33 -11.71 31.31
CA LEU A 200 -10.25 -12.85 31.39
C LEU A 200 -11.14 -12.82 32.64
N GLU A 201 -10.71 -12.08 33.67
CA GLU A 201 -11.44 -11.83 34.92
C GLU A 201 -12.45 -10.68 34.83
N VAL A 202 -12.42 -9.85 33.78
CA VAL A 202 -13.35 -8.71 33.63
C VAL A 202 -14.76 -9.21 33.30
N GLU A 203 -15.65 -9.19 34.29
CA GLU A 203 -17.08 -9.43 34.06
C GLU A 203 -17.68 -8.29 33.21
N LEU A 204 -17.91 -8.57 31.93
CA LEU A 204 -18.56 -7.66 30.98
C LEU A 204 -20.08 -7.55 31.21
N GLY A 205 -20.52 -7.27 32.45
CA GLY A 205 -21.86 -6.80 32.84
C GLY A 205 -23.06 -7.69 32.53
N TYR A 206 -22.89 -8.81 31.83
CA TYR A 206 -23.95 -9.60 31.23
C TYR A 206 -23.90 -11.04 31.77
N ARG A 207 -24.63 -11.27 32.87
CA ARG A 207 -24.95 -12.57 33.51
C ARG A 207 -23.95 -13.72 33.25
N SER A 208 -22.98 -13.88 34.15
CA SER A 208 -22.28 -15.16 34.41
C SER A 208 -21.44 -15.78 33.28
N TRP A 209 -20.96 -14.98 32.32
CA TRP A 209 -20.01 -15.45 31.29
C TRP A 209 -18.55 -15.14 31.65
N LYS A 210 -17.91 -16.02 32.43
CA LYS A 210 -16.46 -15.98 32.69
C LYS A 210 -15.66 -16.50 31.48
N GLY A 211 -14.62 -15.78 31.06
CA GLY A 211 -13.57 -16.20 30.11
C GLY A 211 -13.97 -16.40 28.63
N LYS A 212 -15.04 -17.14 28.36
CA LYS A 212 -15.45 -17.53 26.99
C LYS A 212 -15.61 -16.39 25.96
N PRO A 213 -16.21 -15.22 26.26
CA PRO A 213 -16.36 -14.18 25.26
C PRO A 213 -15.02 -13.60 24.80
N ILE A 214 -14.00 -13.54 25.65
CA ILE A 214 -12.72 -12.93 25.30
C ILE A 214 -11.91 -13.81 24.36
N ALA A 215 -11.94 -15.14 24.53
CA ALA A 215 -11.35 -16.06 23.55
C ALA A 215 -12.01 -15.93 22.16
N TYR A 216 -13.34 -15.77 22.11
CA TYR A 216 -14.07 -15.53 20.88
C TYR A 216 -13.68 -14.21 20.19
N TYR A 217 -13.51 -13.12 20.94
CA TYR A 217 -13.05 -11.86 20.36
C TYR A 217 -11.55 -11.86 20.04
N SER A 218 -10.73 -12.67 20.71
CA SER A 218 -9.32 -12.87 20.36
C SER A 218 -9.16 -13.48 18.97
N ASP A 219 -9.99 -14.46 18.62
CA ASP A 219 -10.07 -15.03 17.26
C ASP A 219 -10.46 -13.96 16.23
N ILE A 220 -11.48 -13.14 16.55
CA ILE A 220 -11.88 -12.00 15.70
C ILE A 220 -10.73 -10.98 15.54
N PHE A 221 -9.90 -10.78 16.55
CA PHE A 221 -8.83 -9.78 16.58
C PHE A 221 -7.43 -10.29 16.21
N GLU A 222 -7.29 -11.58 15.85
CA GLU A 222 -6.00 -12.23 15.54
C GLU A 222 -5.08 -11.35 14.67
N LYS A 223 -5.58 -10.91 13.51
CA LYS A 223 -4.83 -10.06 12.57
C LYS A 223 -4.47 -8.67 13.10
N SER A 224 -5.28 -8.13 14.02
CA SER A 224 -4.95 -6.86 14.70
C SER A 224 -3.83 -7.08 15.71
N CYS A 225 -3.86 -8.20 16.44
CA CYS A 225 -2.79 -8.59 17.36
C CYS A 225 -1.47 -8.89 16.61
N ASP A 226 -1.52 -9.59 15.47
CA ASP A 226 -0.36 -9.79 14.59
C ASP A 226 0.26 -8.47 14.09
N ARG A 227 -0.57 -7.43 13.86
CA ARG A 227 -0.08 -6.08 13.51
C ARG A 227 0.51 -5.38 14.73
N HIS A 228 -0.14 -5.48 15.89
CA HIS A 228 0.35 -4.88 17.15
C HIS A 228 1.69 -5.47 17.59
N ASP A 229 1.85 -6.80 17.53
CA ASP A 229 3.13 -7.51 17.73
C ASP A 229 4.19 -7.00 16.76
N PHE A 230 3.85 -6.87 15.47
CA PHE A 230 4.75 -6.31 14.45
C PHE A 230 5.19 -4.88 14.81
N GLY A 231 4.27 -4.02 15.24
CA GLY A 231 4.57 -2.67 15.70
C GLY A 231 5.51 -2.66 16.90
N TYR A 232 5.24 -3.47 17.94
CA TYR A 232 6.11 -3.56 19.12
C TYR A 232 7.52 -4.05 18.74
N ARG A 233 7.61 -5.11 17.92
CA ARG A 233 8.85 -5.77 17.50
C ARG A 233 9.69 -4.99 16.49
N ASN A 234 9.19 -3.88 15.94
CA ASN A 234 9.95 -3.04 15.01
C ASN A 234 10.07 -1.57 15.44
N PHE A 235 9.26 -1.10 16.40
CA PHE A 235 9.28 0.30 16.85
C PHE A 235 9.72 0.49 18.30
N GLY A 236 9.58 -0.52 19.17
CA GLY A 236 10.08 -0.47 20.56
C GLY A 236 11.60 -0.65 20.68
N SER A 237 12.15 -0.36 21.85
CA SER A 237 13.57 -0.59 22.18
C SER A 237 13.87 -2.04 22.59
N LYS A 238 12.84 -2.82 22.99
CA LYS A 238 12.95 -4.26 23.20
C LYS A 238 12.81 -5.09 21.91
N ALA A 239 13.08 -4.49 20.77
CA ALA A 239 12.84 -5.08 19.45
C ALA A 239 14.07 -5.85 18.95
N ASP A 240 13.92 -7.13 18.59
CA ASP A 240 14.88 -7.82 17.70
C ASP A 240 14.79 -7.33 16.23
N GLY A 241 14.29 -6.11 16.02
CA GLY A 241 13.91 -5.53 14.74
C GLY A 241 14.68 -4.25 14.43
N LEU A 242 13.97 -3.11 14.40
CA LEU A 242 14.44 -1.86 13.78
C LEU A 242 14.40 -0.61 14.69
N GLU A 243 13.95 -0.74 15.94
CA GLU A 243 13.88 0.35 16.95
C GLU A 243 13.40 1.72 16.38
N LEU A 244 12.33 1.72 15.59
CA LEU A 244 11.97 2.88 14.76
C LEU A 244 11.35 4.07 15.52
N ALA A 245 10.87 3.86 16.74
CA ALA A 245 10.27 4.91 17.57
C ALA A 245 10.18 4.53 19.07
N PRO A 246 11.30 4.25 19.78
CA PRO A 246 11.34 3.80 21.19
C PRO A 246 10.94 4.92 22.17
N THR A 247 9.71 5.39 22.06
CA THR A 247 9.18 6.56 22.77
C THR A 247 7.73 6.31 23.19
N ALA A 248 7.27 6.99 24.23
CA ALA A 248 5.85 6.95 24.64
C ALA A 248 4.89 7.35 23.50
N ALA A 249 5.30 8.26 22.62
CA ALA A 249 4.54 8.65 21.44
C ALA A 249 4.48 7.54 20.38
N GLY A 250 5.59 6.86 20.12
CA GLY A 250 5.66 5.70 19.22
C GLY A 250 4.77 4.55 19.69
N LYS A 251 4.89 4.17 20.97
CA LYS A 251 4.02 3.16 21.59
C LYS A 251 2.55 3.52 21.47
N LYS A 252 2.19 4.77 21.82
CA LYS A 252 0.81 5.26 21.71
C LYS A 252 0.29 5.21 20.28
N ALA A 253 1.12 5.46 19.27
CA ALA A 253 0.71 5.36 17.86
C ALA A 253 0.38 3.90 17.48
N VAL A 254 1.22 2.94 17.87
CA VAL A 254 0.99 1.49 17.65
C VAL A 254 -0.26 1.00 18.39
N ASP A 255 -0.43 1.35 19.67
CA ASP A 255 -1.62 1.00 20.45
C ASP A 255 -2.90 1.60 19.85
N SER A 256 -2.87 2.89 19.45
CA SER A 256 -4.02 3.54 18.79
C SER A 256 -4.36 2.84 17.47
N ARG A 257 -3.34 2.43 16.71
CA ARG A 257 -3.54 1.75 15.43
C ARG A 257 -4.13 0.35 15.59
N PHE A 258 -3.73 -0.36 16.64
CA PHE A 258 -4.32 -1.64 17.03
C PHE A 258 -5.82 -1.50 17.38
N MET A 259 -6.22 -0.45 18.09
CA MET A 259 -7.63 -0.13 18.32
C MET A 259 -8.40 0.09 17.00
N GLU A 260 -7.87 0.91 16.10
CA GLU A 260 -8.51 1.18 14.79
C GLU A 260 -8.69 -0.11 13.97
N ASN A 261 -7.69 -0.98 13.98
CA ASN A 261 -7.72 -2.28 13.31
C ASN A 261 -8.75 -3.25 13.92
N MET A 262 -8.84 -3.35 15.26
CA MET A 262 -9.91 -4.13 15.92
C MET A 262 -11.31 -3.61 15.54
N ASN A 263 -11.49 -2.27 15.50
CA ASN A 263 -12.74 -1.65 15.07
C ASN A 263 -13.08 -1.94 13.60
N ILE A 264 -12.09 -2.08 12.71
CA ILE A 264 -12.30 -2.54 11.33
C ILE A 264 -12.80 -3.99 11.32
N GLN A 265 -12.20 -4.88 12.11
CA GLN A 265 -12.66 -6.28 12.18
C GLN A 265 -14.07 -6.40 12.77
N CYS A 266 -14.41 -5.60 13.79
CA CYS A 266 -15.80 -5.52 14.30
C CYS A 266 -16.81 -5.09 13.22
N LYS A 267 -16.44 -4.15 12.33
CA LYS A 267 -17.30 -3.74 11.21
C LYS A 267 -17.44 -4.84 10.15
N GLN A 268 -16.35 -5.53 9.83
CA GLN A 268 -16.32 -6.60 8.82
C GLN A 268 -17.03 -7.87 9.28
N LYS A 269 -16.96 -8.20 10.58
CA LYS A 269 -17.59 -9.40 11.16
C LYS A 269 -19.10 -9.26 11.38
N PHE A 270 -19.56 -8.03 11.65
CA PHE A 270 -20.93 -7.72 12.07
C PHE A 270 -21.53 -6.63 11.16
N ASP A 271 -21.61 -6.90 9.86
CA ASP A 271 -22.04 -5.92 8.85
C ASP A 271 -23.58 -5.84 8.71
N ARG A 272 -24.33 -6.85 9.16
CA ARG A 272 -25.77 -6.95 8.87
C ARG A 272 -26.58 -5.94 9.68
N LYS A 273 -27.39 -5.17 8.96
CA LYS A 273 -27.85 -3.84 9.36
C LYS A 273 -28.65 -3.76 10.68
N TYR A 274 -29.36 -4.82 11.08
CA TYR A 274 -30.27 -4.80 12.24
C TYR A 274 -29.95 -5.84 13.33
N VAL A 275 -29.69 -7.11 12.97
CA VAL A 275 -29.53 -8.19 13.97
C VAL A 275 -28.16 -8.14 14.66
N GLU A 276 -27.12 -7.72 13.94
CA GLU A 276 -25.72 -7.78 14.40
C GLU A 276 -25.25 -6.45 15.04
N ALA A 277 -26.10 -5.42 15.06
CA ALA A 277 -25.75 -4.10 15.62
C ALA A 277 -25.36 -4.18 17.11
N LEU A 278 -26.03 -5.04 17.88
CA LEU A 278 -25.70 -5.30 19.28
C LEU A 278 -24.34 -6.01 19.41
N GLN A 279 -24.10 -7.04 18.60
CA GLN A 279 -22.83 -7.80 18.60
C GLN A 279 -21.65 -6.90 18.21
N ARG A 280 -21.84 -6.00 17.23
CA ARG A 280 -20.86 -4.98 16.86
C ARG A 280 -20.57 -4.01 18.00
N GLY A 281 -21.59 -3.58 18.75
CA GLY A 281 -21.45 -2.75 19.94
C GLY A 281 -20.63 -3.43 21.04
N ILE A 282 -20.90 -4.72 21.29
CA ILE A 282 -20.12 -5.53 22.24
C ILE A 282 -18.68 -5.69 21.73
N CYS A 283 -18.48 -5.98 20.44
CA CYS A 283 -17.16 -6.10 19.82
C CYS A 283 -16.29 -4.84 20.05
N TYR A 284 -16.83 -3.65 19.82
CA TYR A 284 -16.13 -2.39 20.11
C TYR A 284 -15.78 -2.25 21.60
N LYS A 285 -16.65 -2.70 22.52
CA LYS A 285 -16.35 -2.66 23.97
C LYS A 285 -15.27 -3.66 24.39
N VAL A 286 -15.10 -4.75 23.65
CA VAL A 286 -13.95 -5.67 23.86
C VAL A 286 -12.68 -5.09 23.23
N ALA A 287 -12.76 -4.42 22.07
CA ALA A 287 -11.64 -3.66 21.51
C ALA A 287 -11.15 -2.56 22.47
N ASP A 288 -12.08 -1.79 23.08
CA ASP A 288 -11.81 -0.82 24.17
C ASP A 288 -10.98 -1.46 25.30
N ALA A 289 -11.36 -2.66 25.73
CA ALA A 289 -10.69 -3.39 26.81
C ALA A 289 -9.28 -3.87 26.43
N PHE A 290 -9.10 -4.41 25.22
CA PHE A 290 -7.79 -4.84 24.70
C PHE A 290 -6.84 -3.64 24.56
N HIS A 291 -7.30 -2.55 23.95
CA HIS A 291 -6.52 -1.32 23.81
C HIS A 291 -6.12 -0.72 25.17
N LEU A 292 -7.04 -0.70 26.14
CA LEU A 292 -6.75 -0.21 27.49
C LEU A 292 -5.68 -1.06 28.19
N ALA A 293 -5.72 -2.39 28.00
CA ALA A 293 -4.74 -3.31 28.57
C ALA A 293 -3.35 -3.10 27.96
N VAL A 294 -3.20 -3.04 26.63
CA VAL A 294 -1.89 -2.80 26.00
C VAL A 294 -1.37 -1.39 26.28
N SER A 295 -2.26 -0.38 26.35
CA SER A 295 -1.91 0.99 26.74
C SER A 295 -1.27 1.03 28.14
N ARG A 296 -1.88 0.35 29.12
CA ARG A 296 -1.44 0.33 30.53
C ARG A 296 -0.27 -0.62 30.82
N PHE A 297 -0.28 -1.81 30.25
CA PHE A 297 0.63 -2.91 30.64
C PHE A 297 1.66 -3.25 29.56
N GLY A 298 1.45 -2.85 28.31
CA GLY A 298 2.42 -3.06 27.23
C GLY A 298 3.72 -2.25 27.37
N GLY A 299 3.82 -1.33 28.35
CA GLY A 299 5.01 -0.50 28.57
C GLY A 299 6.29 -1.32 28.58
N LYS A 300 6.31 -2.37 29.42
CA LYS A 300 7.42 -3.32 29.51
C LYS A 300 7.80 -3.89 28.15
N ASN A 301 6.87 -4.56 27.46
CA ASN A 301 7.14 -5.19 26.16
C ASN A 301 7.57 -4.23 25.04
N TYR A 302 7.36 -2.91 25.18
CA TYR A 302 7.82 -1.91 24.22
C TYR A 302 9.19 -1.31 24.58
N PHE A 303 9.49 -1.15 25.88
CA PHE A 303 10.64 -0.40 26.36
C PHE A 303 11.75 -1.28 26.99
N ASP A 304 11.38 -2.35 27.70
CA ASP A 304 12.24 -3.12 28.63
C ASP A 304 12.24 -4.63 28.34
#